data_AF-A0A2D4RST9-F1
#
_entry.id   AF-A0A2D4RST9-F1
#
_cell.length_a   1.000
_cell.length_b   1.000
_cell.length_c   1.000
_cell.angle_alpha   90.00
_cell.angle_beta   90.00
_cell.angle_gamma   90.00
#
_symmetry.space_group_name_H-M   'P 1'
#
loop_
_entity.id
_entity.type
_entity.pdbx_description
1 polymer ?
#
loop_
_entity_poly.entity_id
_entity_poly.type
_entity_poly.pdbx_seq_one_letter_code
_entity_poly.pdbx_strand_id
1 'polypeptide(L)'
;MELLESRIYTFVDSTKRFAFYFLEGQQLIQELALIHPLQGGGFAYFRDVVLSFMPMLALLKHGEQLGLYLDAEDPYLRVKLEITAGGHVRCLLMPEDLKEFPER
;
A
#
# COMPACT_ATOMS: atom_id res chain seq x y z
N MET A 1 -15.45 -16.01 -6.34
CA MET A 1 -16.00 -15.40 -5.11
C MET A 1 -15.53 -13.96 -5.12
N GLU A 2 -16.43 -12.99 -5.08
CA GLU A 2 -16.07 -11.57 -5.11
C GLU A 2 -15.47 -11.19 -3.75
N LEU A 3 -14.31 -10.53 -3.74
CA LEU A 3 -13.72 -10.04 -2.49
C LEU A 3 -14.52 -8.84 -1.98
N LEU A 4 -14.59 -8.70 -0.66
CA LEU A 4 -15.15 -7.50 -0.06
C LEU A 4 -14.24 -6.30 -0.33
N GLU A 5 -14.86 -5.13 -0.37
CA GLU A 5 -14.14 -3.88 -0.53
C GLU A 5 -13.12 -3.69 0.60
N SER A 6 -11.87 -3.35 0.26
CA SER A 6 -10.83 -3.06 1.24
C SER A 6 -11.18 -1.85 2.10
N ARG A 7 -10.94 -1.94 3.41
CA ARG A 7 -11.38 -0.94 4.40
C ARG A 7 -10.38 -0.75 5.52
N ILE A 8 -10.31 0.48 6.02
CA ILE A 8 -9.65 0.80 7.28
C ILE A 8 -10.69 0.92 8.39
N TYR A 9 -10.50 0.13 9.43
CA TYR A 9 -11.26 0.18 10.67
C TYR A 9 -10.49 1.00 11.69
N THR A 10 -11.16 2.00 12.28
CA THR A 10 -10.59 2.86 13.32
C THR A 10 -11.22 2.53 14.66
N PHE A 11 -10.40 2.13 15.62
CA PHE A 11 -10.80 1.86 17.00
C PHE A 11 -10.25 2.96 17.89
N VAL A 12 -11.12 3.73 18.56
CA VAL A 12 -10.73 4.87 19.39
C VAL A 12 -10.89 4.50 20.87
N ASP A 13 -9.80 4.58 21.63
CA ASP A 13 -9.86 4.56 23.10
C ASP A 13 -9.81 6.00 23.61
N SER A 14 -10.99 6.55 23.92
CA SER A 14 -11.11 7.91 24.44
C SER A 14 -10.54 8.08 25.85
N THR A 15 -10.43 6.99 26.61
CA THR A 15 -9.89 7.01 27.98
C THR A 15 -8.37 7.12 27.95
N LYS A 16 -7.73 6.31 27.10
CA LYS A 16 -6.27 6.26 26.94
C LYS A 16 -5.74 7.21 25.86
N ARG A 17 -6.63 7.90 25.14
CA ARG A 17 -6.34 8.93 24.13
C ARG A 17 -5.46 8.43 22.98
N PHE A 18 -5.75 7.24 22.47
CA PHE A 18 -5.13 6.72 21.25
C PHE A 18 -6.17 6.11 20.31
N ALA A 19 -5.78 5.91 19.06
CA ALA A 19 -6.54 5.17 18.07
C ALA A 19 -5.70 4.04 17.48
N PHE A 20 -6.34 2.91 17.17
CA PHE A 20 -5.79 1.84 16.36
C PHE A 20 -6.44 1.84 14.99
N TYR A 21 -5.62 1.67 13.96
CA TYR A 21 -6.06 1.55 12.58
C TYR A 21 -5.76 0.13 12.10
N PHE A 22 -6.79 -0.57 11.65
CA PHE A 22 -6.66 -1.92 11.08
C PHE A 22 -7.09 -1.87 9.62
N LEU A 23 -6.20 -2.26 8.71
CA LEU A 23 -6.48 -2.36 7.29
C LEU A 23 -6.86 -3.81 6.93
N GLU A 24 -8.08 -3.99 6.44
CA GLU A 24 -8.43 -5.15 5.62
C GLU A 24 -8.16 -4.76 4.16
N GLY A 25 -7.11 -5.33 3.56
CA GLY A 25 -6.54 -4.88 2.29
C GLY A 25 -6.53 -5.95 1.20
N GLN A 26 -7.27 -7.06 1.35
CA GLN A 26 -7.15 -8.20 0.45
C GLN A 26 -7.52 -7.84 -1.00
N GLN A 27 -8.62 -7.11 -1.19
CA GLN A 27 -9.05 -6.65 -2.52
C GLN A 27 -8.03 -5.69 -3.13
N LEU A 28 -7.52 -4.71 -2.37
CA LEU A 28 -6.50 -3.77 -2.84
C LEU A 28 -5.26 -4.50 -3.36
N ILE A 29 -4.76 -5.48 -2.61
CA ILE A 29 -3.59 -6.27 -3.02
C ILE A 29 -3.89 -7.09 -4.27
N GLN A 30 -5.09 -7.68 -4.38
CA GLN A 30 -5.48 -8.39 -5.59
C GLN A 30 -5.50 -7.44 -6.81
N GLU A 31 -6.10 -6.26 -6.69
CA GLU A 31 -6.16 -5.29 -7.79
C GLU A 31 -4.78 -4.81 -8.21
N LEU A 32 -3.90 -4.50 -7.25
CA LEU A 32 -2.53 -4.11 -7.55
C LEU A 32 -1.68 -5.26 -8.13
N ALA A 33 -1.98 -6.51 -7.77
CA ALA A 33 -1.34 -7.69 -8.36
C ALA A 33 -1.79 -7.95 -9.81
N LEU A 34 -2.98 -7.50 -10.20
CA LEU A 34 -3.48 -7.67 -11.57
C LEU A 34 -2.84 -6.68 -12.56
N ILE A 35 -2.36 -5.53 -12.09
CA ILE A 35 -1.74 -4.50 -12.94
C ILE A 35 -0.22 -4.65 -13.10
N HIS A 36 0.42 -5.53 -12.32
CA HIS A 36 1.86 -5.81 -12.41
C HIS A 36 2.10 -7.33 -12.52
N PRO A 37 2.99 -7.82 -13.40
CA PRO A 37 3.29 -9.25 -13.53
C PRO A 37 4.18 -9.78 -12.39
N LEU A 38 3.81 -9.51 -11.13
CA LEU A 38 4.59 -9.86 -9.95
C LEU A 38 4.36 -11.30 -9.53
N GLN A 39 5.44 -11.97 -9.14
CA GLN A 39 5.42 -13.34 -8.65
C GLN A 39 6.40 -13.49 -7.48
N GLY A 40 6.24 -14.55 -6.69
CA GLY A 40 7.20 -14.93 -5.66
C GLY A 40 7.58 -13.80 -4.69
N GLY A 41 8.89 -13.60 -4.51
CA GLY A 41 9.45 -12.65 -3.53
C GLY A 41 9.17 -11.19 -3.87
N GLY A 42 9.19 -10.82 -5.15
CA GLY A 42 8.89 -9.44 -5.58
C GLY A 42 7.44 -9.04 -5.28
N PHE A 43 6.49 -9.97 -5.45
CA PHE A 43 5.10 -9.76 -5.03
C PHE A 43 4.99 -9.58 -3.52
N ALA A 44 5.66 -10.42 -2.73
CA ALA A 44 5.64 -10.33 -1.27
C ALA A 44 6.18 -8.97 -0.79
N TYR A 45 7.29 -8.50 -1.36
CA TYR A 45 7.85 -7.19 -1.05
C TYR A 45 6.87 -6.06 -1.37
N PHE A 46 6.34 -6.04 -2.59
CA PHE A 46 5.42 -5.00 -3.02
C PHE A 46 4.14 -4.97 -2.17
N ARG A 47 3.59 -6.14 -1.84
CA ARG A 47 2.48 -6.28 -0.90
C ARG A 47 2.81 -5.65 0.45
N ASP A 48 3.98 -5.94 1.01
CA ASP A 48 4.36 -5.46 2.34
C ASP A 48 4.56 -3.94 2.34
N VAL A 49 5.11 -3.36 1.28
CA VAL A 49 5.21 -1.90 1.10
C VAL A 49 3.82 -1.25 1.09
N VAL A 50 2.91 -1.77 0.26
CA VAL A 50 1.54 -1.25 0.15
C VAL A 50 0.83 -1.36 1.51
N LEU A 51 0.80 -2.54 2.11
CA LEU A 51 0.08 -2.76 3.38
C LEU A 51 0.68 -1.99 4.56
N SER A 52 1.97 -1.67 4.54
CA SER A 52 2.61 -0.83 5.56
C SER A 52 2.21 0.64 5.44
N PHE A 53 2.00 1.11 4.21
CA PHE A 53 1.74 2.52 3.94
C PHE A 53 0.26 2.87 3.96
N MET A 54 -0.61 2.00 3.44
CA MET A 54 -2.04 2.27 3.28
C MET A 54 -2.78 2.69 4.57
N PRO A 55 -2.44 2.21 5.79
CA PRO A 55 -3.06 2.70 7.02
C PRO A 55 -2.93 4.22 7.22
N MET A 56 -1.92 4.86 6.62
CA MET A 56 -1.72 6.32 6.68
C MET A 56 -2.87 7.11 6.08
N LEU A 57 -3.70 6.50 5.22
CA LEU A 57 -4.93 7.08 4.70
C LEU A 57 -5.83 7.60 5.84
N ALA A 58 -5.85 6.92 6.98
CA ALA A 58 -6.68 7.30 8.12
C ALA A 58 -6.27 8.64 8.77
N LEU A 59 -5.09 9.16 8.43
CA LEU A 59 -4.59 10.45 8.92
C LEU A 59 -4.87 11.61 7.96
N LEU A 60 -5.37 11.33 6.74
CA LEU A 60 -5.68 12.37 5.76
C LEU A 60 -7.01 13.04 6.06
N LYS A 61 -7.01 14.36 6.05
CA LYS A 61 -8.22 15.18 6.11
C LYS A 61 -8.83 15.30 4.72
N HIS A 62 -10.09 15.72 4.68
CA HIS A 62 -10.78 15.96 3.42
C HIS A 62 -9.99 16.93 2.52
N GLY A 63 -9.79 16.54 1.27
CA GLY A 63 -9.02 17.30 0.27
C GLY A 63 -7.50 17.05 0.29
N GLU A 64 -6.98 16.35 1.30
CA GLU A 64 -5.56 16.00 1.36
C GLU A 64 -5.22 14.78 0.49
N GLN A 65 -3.94 14.72 0.11
CA GLN A 65 -3.34 13.63 -0.65
C GLN A 65 -1.99 13.29 -0.03
N LEU A 66 -1.53 12.05 -0.19
CA LEU A 66 -0.25 11.59 0.31
C LEU A 66 0.46 10.76 -0.76
N GLY A 67 1.76 11.01 -0.93
CA GLY A 67 2.62 10.25 -1.83
C GLY A 67 3.73 9.54 -1.05
N LEU A 68 3.94 8.26 -1.33
CA LEU A 68 5.14 7.51 -0.96
C LEU A 68 6.01 7.32 -2.19
N TYR A 69 7.29 7.65 -2.08
CA TYR A 69 8.27 7.47 -3.14
C TYR A 69 9.49 6.74 -2.56
N LEU A 70 9.70 5.49 -2.97
CA LEU A 70 10.91 4.72 -2.72
C LEU A 70 11.72 4.73 -4.01
N ASP A 71 12.93 5.27 -3.97
CA ASP A 71 13.82 5.38 -5.12
C ASP A 71 15.20 4.81 -4.73
N ALA A 72 15.60 3.75 -5.40
CA ALA A 72 16.88 3.09 -5.23
C ALA A 72 17.50 2.82 -6.59
N GLU A 73 18.77 3.17 -6.73
CA GLU A 73 19.54 2.98 -7.95
C GLU A 73 20.25 1.62 -7.97
N ASP A 74 20.66 1.12 -6.79
CA ASP A 74 21.31 -0.17 -6.63
C ASP A 74 20.82 -0.88 -5.35
N PRO A 75 20.09 -1.99 -5.48
CA PRO A 75 19.47 -2.50 -6.71
C PRO A 75 18.35 -1.57 -7.24
N TYR A 76 18.15 -1.55 -8.55
CA TYR A 76 17.18 -0.66 -9.19
C TYR A 76 15.74 -0.96 -8.75
N LEU A 77 15.14 -0.02 -8.03
CA LEU A 77 13.78 -0.11 -7.55
C LEU A 77 13.15 1.28 -7.46
N ARG A 78 11.98 1.44 -8.08
CA ARG A 78 11.13 2.62 -7.91
C ARG A 78 9.73 2.19 -7.52
N VAL A 79 9.27 2.62 -6.36
CA VAL A 79 7.88 2.46 -5.93
C VAL A 79 7.29 3.84 -5.72
N LYS A 80 6.19 4.14 -6.39
CA LYS A 80 5.42 5.36 -6.15
C LYS A 80 3.98 5.01 -5.86
N LEU A 81 3.49 5.41 -4.69
CA LEU A 81 2.09 5.25 -4.31
C LEU A 81 1.52 6.63 -4.04
N GLU A 82 0.42 6.98 -4.69
CA GLU A 82 -0.30 8.22 -4.44
C GLU A 82 -1.71 7.88 -3.98
N ILE A 83 -2.08 8.40 -2.82
CA ILE A 83 -3.38 8.15 -2.19
C ILE A 83 -4.10 9.47 -1.94
N THR A 84 -5.42 9.45 -2.13
CA THR A 84 -6.31 10.56 -1.79
C THR A 84 -7.07 10.26 -0.51
N ALA A 85 -7.56 11.28 0.20
CA ALA A 85 -8.44 11.09 1.37
C ALA A 85 -9.71 10.27 1.08
N GLY A 86 -10.12 10.15 -0.20
CA GLY A 86 -11.23 9.31 -0.63
C GLY A 86 -10.87 7.84 -0.89
N GLY A 87 -9.63 7.42 -0.62
CA GLY A 87 -9.19 6.04 -0.79
C GLY A 87 -8.77 5.64 -2.21
N HIS A 88 -8.80 6.56 -3.17
CA HIS A 88 -8.26 6.30 -4.51
C HIS A 88 -6.74 6.19 -4.45
N VAL A 89 -6.20 5.15 -5.10
CA VAL A 89 -4.77 4.83 -5.13
C VAL A 89 -4.26 4.83 -6.57
N ARG A 90 -3.07 5.38 -6.78
CA ARG A 90 -2.26 5.15 -7.98
C ARG A 90 -0.94 4.51 -7.59
N CYS A 91 -0.45 3.62 -8.43
CA CYS A 91 0.79 2.91 -8.21
C CYS A 91 1.68 2.94 -9.46
N LEU A 92 2.98 3.13 -9.23
CA LEU A 92 4.04 2.81 -10.17
C LEU A 92 5.04 1.91 -9.46
N LEU A 93 5.44 0.84 -10.15
CA LEU A 93 6.48 -0.07 -9.73
C LEU A 93 7.46 -0.28 -10.88
N MET A 94 8.75 -0.06 -10.63
CA MET A 94 9.83 -0.39 -11.56
C MET A 94 10.93 -1.16 -10.83
N PRO A 95 11.50 -2.21 -11.44
CA PRO A 95 11.05 -2.83 -12.68
C PRO A 95 9.65 -3.46 -12.52
N GLU A 96 8.84 -3.48 -13.59
CA GLU A 96 7.47 -3.99 -13.54
C GLU A 96 7.41 -5.50 -13.24
N ASP A 97 8.48 -6.22 -13.58
CA ASP A 97 8.63 -7.67 -13.39
C ASP A 97 9.49 -8.02 -12.17
N LEU A 98 9.54 -7.16 -11.14
CA LEU A 98 10.29 -7.39 -9.90
C LEU A 98 10.14 -8.85 -9.42
N LYS A 99 11.22 -9.62 -9.50
CA LYS A 99 11.19 -11.08 -9.28
C LYS A 99 11.45 -11.46 -7.83
N GLU A 100 12.47 -10.86 -7.25
CA GLU A 100 12.95 -11.17 -5.91
C GLU A 100 13.15 -9.90 -5.11
N PHE A 101 13.24 -10.07 -3.79
CA PHE A 101 13.60 -8.97 -2.92
C PHE A 101 15.01 -8.50 -3.30
N PRO A 102 15.23 -7.18 -3.39
CA PRO A 102 16.57 -6.65 -3.52
C PRO A 102 17.43 -6.99 -2.29
N GLU A 103 18.09 -8.15 -2.31
CA GLU A 103 19.16 -8.49 -1.39
C GLU A 103 20.37 -7.62 -1.77
N ARG A 104 20.95 -6.95 -0.77
CA ARG A 104 22.21 -6.23 -0.96
C ARG A 104 23.30 -7.15 -1.50
#